data_AF-A0A0W8G3S4-F1
#
_entry.id   AF-A0A0W8G3S4-F1
#
_cell.length_a   1.000
_cell.length_b   1.000
_cell.length_c   1.000
_cell.angle_alpha   90.00
_cell.angle_beta   90.00
_cell.angle_gamma   90.00
#
_symmetry.space_group_name_H-M   'P 1'
#
loop_
_entity.id
_entity.type
_entity.pdbx_description
1 polymer ?
#
loop_
_entity_poly.entity_id
_entity_poly.type
_entity_poly.pdbx_seq_one_letter_code
_entity_poly.pdbx_strand_id
1 'polypeptide(L)'
;MSTRPRRPLPVWIIFLFYSISSVYSILSVFLITSGAFDMTPEQQAYVARFTTFDMVIGYIVAAVTIIGAFLLFRLKKAAVPTLFLALGVNIFSSAIFYLKNDPTTVIDPSGLLYQAGGMVLFAVVCLYARHLARHGVLS
;
A
#
# COMPACT_ATOMS: atom_id res chain seq x y z
N MET A 1 37.20 5.06 -11.31
CA MET A 1 35.98 4.39 -11.79
C MET A 1 34.88 4.58 -10.74
N SER A 2 33.84 5.35 -11.05
CA SER A 2 32.67 5.50 -10.18
C SER A 2 31.94 4.15 -10.12
N THR A 3 32.21 3.34 -9.10
CA THR A 3 31.38 2.18 -8.79
C THR A 3 30.04 2.71 -8.31
N ARG A 4 29.08 2.86 -9.23
CA ARG A 4 27.68 3.16 -8.87
C ARG A 4 27.29 2.17 -7.77
N PRO A 5 26.77 2.62 -6.62
CA PRO A 5 26.28 1.70 -5.60
C PRO A 5 25.26 0.78 -6.28
N ARG A 6 25.60 -0.51 -6.34
CA ARG A 6 24.84 -1.52 -7.06
C ARG A 6 23.50 -1.61 -6.34
N ARG A 7 22.44 -1.06 -6.95
CA ARG A 7 21.11 -1.02 -6.33
C ARG A 7 20.70 -2.47 -6.02
N PRO A 8 20.36 -2.80 -4.76
CA PRO A 8 20.02 -4.16 -4.41
C PRO A 8 18.83 -4.64 -5.25
N LEU A 9 18.92 -5.85 -5.79
CA LEU A 9 17.86 -6.48 -6.58
C LEU A 9 16.48 -6.44 -5.87
N PRO A 10 16.37 -6.66 -4.55
CA PRO A 10 15.09 -6.57 -3.85
C PRO A 10 14.46 -5.17 -3.88
N VAL A 11 15.27 -4.11 -3.92
CA VAL A 11 14.76 -2.72 -3.98
C VAL A 11 14.05 -2.47 -5.31
N TRP A 12 14.56 -3.04 -6.41
CA TRP A 12 13.89 -2.99 -7.71
C TRP A 12 12.54 -3.70 -7.68
N ILE A 13 12.51 -4.91 -7.12
CA ILE A 13 11.28 -5.72 -7.03
C ILE A 13 10.23 -4.98 -6.20
N ILE A 14 10.60 -4.47 -5.02
CA ILE A 14 9.71 -3.71 -4.15
C ILE A 14 9.19 -2.46 -4.87
N PHE A 15 10.06 -1.70 -5.53
CA PHE A 15 9.67 -0.50 -6.24
C PHE A 15 8.66 -0.80 -7.36
N LEU A 16 8.94 -1.80 -8.20
CA LEU A 16 8.07 -2.19 -9.31
C LEU A 16 6.73 -2.71 -8.81
N PHE A 17 6.76 -3.58 -7.80
CA PHE A 17 5.56 -4.14 -7.18
C PHE A 17 4.66 -3.03 -6.61
N TYR A 18 5.16 -2.19 -5.71
CA TYR A 18 4.34 -1.14 -5.11
C TYR A 18 3.93 -0.04 -6.09
N SER A 19 4.76 0.28 -7.09
CA SER A 19 4.36 1.26 -8.11
C SER A 19 3.20 0.74 -8.94
N ILE A 20 3.28 -0.51 -9.43
CA ILE A 20 2.19 -1.12 -10.20
C ILE A 20 0.95 -1.28 -9.33
N SER A 21 1.08 -1.79 -8.10
CA SER A 21 -0.06 -2.00 -7.19
C SER A 21 -0.76 -0.70 -6.81
N SER A 22 -0.01 0.37 -6.56
CA SER A 22 -0.60 1.67 -6.24
C SER A 22 -1.24 2.34 -7.45
N VAL A 23 -0.63 2.26 -8.64
CA VAL A 23 -1.25 2.75 -9.88
C VAL A 23 -2.54 1.98 -10.17
N TYR A 24 -2.51 0.66 -10.04
CA TYR A 24 -3.70 -0.18 -10.17
C TYR A 24 -4.78 0.23 -9.16
N SER A 25 -4.44 0.42 -7.88
CA SER A 25 -5.42 0.86 -6.87
C SER A 25 -6.03 2.22 -7.19
N ILE A 26 -5.22 3.19 -7.61
CA ILE A 26 -5.70 4.52 -7.99
C ILE A 26 -6.64 4.43 -9.19
N LEU A 27 -6.28 3.66 -10.21
CA LEU A 27 -7.10 3.45 -11.40
C LEU A 27 -8.40 2.72 -11.07
N SER A 28 -8.33 1.68 -10.24
CA SER A 28 -9.52 0.96 -9.77
C SER A 28 -10.47 1.92 -9.08
N VAL A 29 -10.03 2.65 -8.05
CA VAL A 29 -10.93 3.59 -7.34
C VAL A 29 -11.46 4.66 -8.30
N PHE A 30 -10.63 5.18 -9.21
CA PHE A 30 -11.06 6.16 -10.22
C PHE A 30 -12.17 5.61 -11.14
N LEU A 31 -11.98 4.41 -11.70
CA LEU A 31 -12.96 3.74 -12.58
C LEU A 31 -14.27 3.41 -11.87
N ILE A 32 -14.17 3.06 -10.58
CA ILE A 32 -15.34 2.83 -9.71
C ILE A 32 -16.10 4.15 -9.51
N THR A 33 -15.39 5.24 -9.19
CA THR A 33 -16.02 6.54 -8.95
C THR A 33 -16.56 7.21 -10.21
N SER A 34 -15.98 6.94 -11.39
CA SER A 34 -16.44 7.51 -12.66
C SER A 34 -17.67 6.80 -13.22
N GLY A 35 -18.10 5.68 -12.62
CA GLY A 35 -19.23 4.89 -13.10
C GLY A 35 -18.96 4.20 -14.44
N ALA A 36 -17.69 4.16 -14.89
CA ALA A 36 -17.31 3.56 -16.17
C ALA A 36 -17.31 2.03 -16.15
N PHE A 37 -17.43 1.41 -14.97
CA PHE A 37 -17.48 -0.03 -14.78
C PHE A 37 -18.90 -0.46 -14.38
N ASP A 38 -19.52 -1.32 -15.18
CA ASP A 38 -20.73 -2.03 -14.76
C ASP A 38 -20.33 -3.01 -13.65
N MET A 39 -20.69 -2.64 -12.43
CA MET A 39 -20.48 -3.46 -11.25
C MET A 39 -21.61 -4.46 -11.11
N THR A 40 -21.25 -5.68 -10.72
CA THR A 40 -22.25 -6.63 -10.22
C THR A 40 -22.94 -6.05 -8.97
N PRO A 41 -24.20 -6.44 -8.66
CA PRO A 41 -24.93 -5.93 -7.50
C PRO A 41 -24.19 -6.14 -6.17
N GLU A 42 -23.44 -7.24 -6.08
CA GLU A 42 -22.60 -7.58 -4.92
C GLU A 42 -21.44 -6.60 -4.75
N GLN A 43 -20.78 -6.19 -5.85
CA GLN A 43 -19.71 -5.20 -5.82
C GLN A 43 -20.22 -3.80 -5.49
N GLN A 44 -21.40 -3.41 -6.00
CA GLN A 44 -22.05 -2.15 -5.64
C GLN A 44 -22.38 -2.08 -4.15
N ALA A 45 -22.93 -3.16 -3.59
CA ALA A 45 -23.23 -3.24 -2.16
C ALA A 45 -21.98 -3.15 -1.29
N TYR A 46 -20.84 -3.67 -1.77
CA TYR A 46 -19.55 -3.56 -1.08
C TYR A 46 -18.98 -2.14 -1.16
N VAL A 47 -18.99 -1.51 -2.34
CA VAL A 47 -18.49 -0.14 -2.54
C VAL A 47 -19.35 0.88 -1.80
N ALA A 48 -20.66 0.69 -1.71
CA ALA A 48 -21.57 1.57 -0.98
C ALA A 48 -21.27 1.64 0.53
N ARG A 49 -20.52 0.68 1.08
CA ARG A 49 -20.07 0.69 2.48
C ARG A 49 -18.86 1.60 2.72
N PHE A 50 -18.13 1.96 1.66
CA PHE A 50 -17.02 2.89 1.77
C PHE A 50 -17.53 4.32 1.76
N THR A 51 -17.17 5.08 2.80
CA THR A 51 -17.42 6.51 2.79
C THR A 51 -16.42 7.21 1.86
N THR A 52 -16.76 8.41 1.40
CA THR A 52 -15.82 9.27 0.65
C THR A 52 -14.51 9.49 1.42
N PHE A 53 -14.59 9.53 2.75
CA PHE A 53 -13.41 9.66 3.62
C PHE A 53 -12.49 8.43 3.54
N ASP A 54 -13.04 7.22 3.51
CA ASP A 54 -12.26 5.98 3.38
C ASP A 54 -11.54 5.92 2.03
N MET A 55 -12.19 6.38 0.96
CA MET A 55 -11.58 6.49 -0.37
C MET A 55 -10.42 7.49 -0.38
N VAL A 56 -10.60 8.67 0.22
CA VAL A 56 -9.54 9.71 0.31
C VAL A 56 -8.33 9.20 1.10
N ILE A 57 -8.55 8.50 2.23
CA ILE A 57 -7.46 7.88 2.98
C ILE A 57 -6.75 6.83 2.13
N GLY A 58 -7.48 6.01 1.37
CA GLY A 58 -6.90 5.05 0.44
C GLY A 58 -5.95 5.70 -0.57
N TYR A 59 -6.35 6.84 -1.16
CA TYR A 59 -5.49 7.61 -2.06
C TYR A 59 -4.24 8.16 -1.36
N ILE A 60 -4.39 8.70 -0.15
CA ILE A 60 -3.26 9.21 0.63
C ILE A 60 -2.27 8.08 0.92
N VAL A 61 -2.76 6.92 1.37
CA VAL A 61 -1.91 5.74 1.62
C VAL A 61 -1.19 5.30 0.35
N ALA A 62 -1.89 5.19 -0.77
CA ALA A 62 -1.29 4.80 -2.05
C ALA A 62 -0.19 5.80 -2.48
N ALA A 63 -0.45 7.10 -2.37
CA ALA A 63 0.51 8.15 -2.71
C ALA A 63 1.74 8.12 -1.80
N VAL A 64 1.55 8.03 -0.48
CA VAL A 64 2.67 7.94 0.48
C VAL A 64 3.46 6.66 0.27
N THR A 65 2.81 5.56 -0.08
CA THR A 65 3.48 4.28 -0.40
C THR A 65 4.34 4.40 -1.66
N ILE A 66 3.85 5.05 -2.73
CA ILE A 66 4.64 5.33 -3.94
C ILE A 66 5.85 6.20 -3.59
N ILE A 67 5.65 7.26 -2.81
CA ILE A 67 6.75 8.15 -2.38
C ILE A 67 7.78 7.37 -1.57
N GLY A 68 7.34 6.52 -0.62
CA GLY A 68 8.19 5.67 0.18
C GLY A 68 8.98 4.66 -0.66
N ALA A 69 8.32 4.00 -1.62
CA ALA A 69 8.96 3.07 -2.55
C ALA A 69 9.99 3.78 -3.45
N PHE A 70 9.68 4.98 -3.93
CA PHE A 70 10.59 5.80 -4.73
C PHE A 70 11.80 6.29 -3.92
N LEU A 71 11.59 6.68 -2.66
CA LEU A 71 12.68 7.03 -1.74
C LEU A 71 13.58 5.82 -1.45
N LEU A 72 12.99 4.63 -1.29
CA LEU A 72 13.74 3.38 -1.11
C LEU A 72 14.56 3.07 -2.37
N PHE A 73 13.97 3.25 -3.55
CA PHE A 73 14.66 3.11 -4.84
C PHE A 73 15.83 4.09 -5.02
N ARG A 74 15.68 5.32 -4.52
CA ARG A 74 16.76 6.32 -4.48
C ARG A 74 17.75 6.11 -3.33
N LEU A 75 17.59 5.02 -2.55
CA LEU A 75 18.40 4.69 -1.39
C LEU A 75 18.48 5.84 -0.37
N LYS A 76 17.37 6.56 -0.13
CA LYS A 76 17.29 7.66 0.83
C LYS A 76 16.87 7.16 2.20
N LYS A 77 17.52 7.64 3.27
CA LYS A 77 17.12 7.31 4.67
C LYS A 77 15.68 7.72 4.99
N ALA A 78 15.18 8.75 4.34
CA ALA A 78 13.78 9.20 4.45
C ALA A 78 12.76 8.12 4.02
N ALA A 79 13.16 7.07 3.28
CA ALA A 79 12.27 5.98 2.92
C ALA A 79 11.69 5.25 4.14
N VAL A 80 12.48 5.10 5.21
CA VAL A 80 12.07 4.35 6.41
C VAL A 80 10.88 5.02 7.11
N PRO A 81 10.95 6.28 7.56
CA PRO A 81 9.80 6.92 8.21
C PRO A 81 8.59 7.02 7.27
N THR A 82 8.79 7.27 5.97
CA THR A 82 7.68 7.36 5.01
C THR A 82 6.94 6.03 4.84
N LEU A 83 7.67 4.92 4.70
CA LEU A 83 7.06 3.58 4.58
C LEU A 83 6.36 3.15 5.87
N PHE A 84 6.95 3.43 7.04
CA PHE A 84 6.31 3.16 8.33
C PHE A 84 5.06 4.01 8.54
N LEU A 85 5.07 5.27 8.08
CA LEU A 85 3.90 6.13 8.15
C LEU A 85 2.78 5.60 7.24
N ALA A 86 3.10 5.18 6.01
CA ALA A 86 2.12 4.55 5.12
C ALA A 86 1.53 3.28 5.73
N LEU A 87 2.36 2.41 6.32
CA LEU A 87 1.92 1.21 7.01
C LEU A 87 1.01 1.54 8.20
N GLY A 88 1.38 2.51 9.03
CA GLY A 88 0.59 2.94 10.18
C GLY A 88 -0.79 3.48 9.79
N VAL A 89 -0.84 4.35 8.77
CA VAL A 89 -2.11 4.88 8.25
C VAL A 89 -2.96 3.77 7.63
N ASN A 90 -2.34 2.82 6.92
CA ASN A 90 -3.06 1.69 6.32
C ASN A 90 -3.68 0.78 7.39
N ILE A 91 -2.94 0.44 8.46
CA ILE A 91 -3.45 -0.36 9.58
C ILE A 91 -4.58 0.39 10.29
N PHE A 92 -4.39 1.67 10.58
CA PHE A 92 -5.40 2.49 11.25
C PHE A 92 -6.69 2.60 10.43
N SER A 93 -6.57 2.85 9.13
CA SER A 93 -7.72 2.90 8.22
C SER A 93 -8.45 1.57 8.16
N SER A 94 -7.72 0.45 8.09
CA SER A 94 -8.31 -0.89 8.06
C SER A 94 -9.02 -1.21 9.38
N ALA A 95 -8.42 -0.86 10.52
CA ALA A 95 -9.02 -1.04 11.83
C ALA A 95 -10.32 -0.23 11.99
N ILE A 96 -10.35 1.02 11.54
CA ILE A 96 -11.58 1.84 11.54
C ILE A 96 -12.66 1.20 10.66
N PHE A 97 -12.29 0.71 9.48
CA PHE A 97 -13.24 0.06 8.58
C PHE A 97 -13.86 -1.19 9.24
N TYR A 98 -13.06 -2.01 9.92
CA TYR A 98 -13.52 -3.19 10.66
C TYR A 98 -14.33 -2.88 11.92
N LEU A 99 -14.09 -1.76 12.57
CA LEU A 99 -14.91 -1.32 13.70
C LEU A 99 -16.29 -0.84 13.24
N LYS A 100 -16.38 -0.25 12.04
CA LYS A 100 -17.65 0.22 11.44
C LYS A 100 -18.42 -0.90 10.74
N ASN A 101 -17.72 -1.92 10.26
CA ASN A 101 -18.28 -2.98 9.42
C ASN A 101 -17.85 -4.34 9.98
N ASP A 102 -18.82 -5.19 10.35
CA ASP A 102 -18.53 -6.51 10.91
C ASP A 102 -17.70 -7.36 9.91
N PRO A 103 -16.44 -7.71 10.23
CA PRO A 103 -15.52 -8.33 9.26
C PRO A 103 -16.06 -9.62 8.65
N THR A 104 -16.84 -10.37 9.42
CA THR A 104 -17.46 -11.65 9.03
C THR A 104 -18.64 -11.51 8.08
N THR A 105 -19.19 -10.29 7.93
CA THR A 105 -20.34 -10.00 7.04
C THR A 105 -19.94 -9.19 5.81
N VAL A 106 -18.67 -8.79 5.73
CA VAL A 106 -18.18 -7.80 4.76
C VAL A 106 -17.06 -8.38 3.90
N ILE A 107 -16.23 -9.27 4.43
CA ILE A 107 -15.09 -9.83 3.71
C ILE A 107 -15.21 -11.35 3.69
N ASP A 108 -15.29 -11.91 2.49
CA ASP A 108 -15.16 -13.35 2.26
C ASP A 108 -13.83 -13.83 2.88
N PRO A 109 -13.74 -15.02 3.50
CA PRO A 109 -12.52 -15.44 4.22
C PRO A 109 -11.24 -15.37 3.37
N SER A 110 -11.38 -15.52 2.05
CA SER A 110 -10.34 -15.31 1.05
C SER A 110 -9.81 -13.86 1.04
N GLY A 111 -10.69 -12.86 1.06
CA GLY A 111 -10.35 -11.43 1.11
C GLY A 111 -9.60 -11.03 2.37
N LEU A 112 -9.94 -11.62 3.52
CA LEU A 112 -9.24 -11.43 4.79
C LEU A 112 -7.80 -11.97 4.71
N LEU A 113 -7.62 -13.14 4.10
CA LEU A 113 -6.30 -13.73 3.87
C LEU A 113 -5.44 -12.87 2.94
N TYR A 114 -6.01 -12.35 1.85
CA TYR A 114 -5.28 -11.44 0.95
C TYR A 114 -4.88 -10.15 1.64
N GLN A 115 -5.77 -9.57 2.46
CA GLN A 115 -5.45 -8.36 3.21
C GLN A 115 -4.36 -8.60 4.25
N ALA A 116 -4.47 -9.67 5.04
CA ALA A 116 -3.45 -10.05 6.02
C ALA A 116 -2.09 -10.32 5.34
N GLY A 117 -2.08 -11.04 4.22
CA GLY A 117 -0.88 -11.29 3.43
C GLY A 117 -0.24 -9.99 2.91
N GLY A 118 -1.06 -9.06 2.41
CA GLY A 118 -0.61 -7.73 1.99
C GLY A 118 0.02 -6.91 3.13
N MET A 119 -0.60 -6.93 4.31
CA MET A 119 -0.07 -6.25 5.51
C MET A 119 1.27 -6.84 5.96
N VAL A 120 1.38 -8.18 6.01
CA VAL A 120 2.62 -8.87 6.36
C VAL A 120 3.72 -8.52 5.37
N LEU A 121 3.44 -8.59 4.07
CA LEU A 121 4.39 -8.21 3.03
C LEU A 121 4.86 -6.75 3.20
N PHE A 122 3.93 -5.84 3.51
CA PHE A 122 4.27 -4.44 3.69
C PHE A 122 5.10 -4.18 4.95
N ALA A 123 4.83 -4.90 6.04
CA ALA A 123 5.67 -4.89 7.23
C ALA A 123 7.09 -5.41 6.94
N VAL A 124 7.22 -6.52 6.19
CA VAL A 124 8.52 -7.07 5.77
C VAL A 124 9.31 -6.05 4.96
N VAL A 125 8.66 -5.31 4.06
CA VAL A 125 9.29 -4.25 3.25
C VAL A 125 9.77 -3.10 4.14
N CYS A 126 8.98 -2.67 5.12
CA CYS A 126 9.37 -1.66 6.09
C CYS A 126 10.58 -2.10 6.93
N LEU A 127 10.61 -3.36 7.37
CA LEU A 127 11.73 -3.96 8.10
C LEU A 127 12.99 -4.05 7.22
N TYR A 128 12.84 -4.42 5.96
CA TYR A 128 13.93 -4.46 4.99
C TYR A 128 14.52 -3.06 4.75
N ALA A 129 13.67 -2.05 4.56
CA ALA A 129 14.12 -0.66 4.44
C ALA A 129 14.91 -0.20 5.68
N ARG A 130 14.43 -0.54 6.89
CA ARG A 130 15.14 -0.26 8.14
C ARG A 130 16.47 -1.01 8.24
N HIS A 131 16.52 -2.25 7.79
CA HIS A 131 17.76 -3.04 7.71
C HIS A 131 18.78 -2.36 6.79
N LEU A 132 18.39 -1.92 5.60
CA LEU A 132 19.26 -1.18 4.68
C LEU A 132 19.76 0.15 5.27
N ALA A 133 18.91 0.87 6.02
CA ALA A 133 19.32 2.08 6.75
C ALA A 133 20.42 1.78 7.77
N ARG A 134 20.24 0.71 8.56
CA ARG A 134 21.19 0.32 9.62
C ARG A 134 22.53 -0.14 9.06
N HIS A 135 22.54 -0.78 7.88
CA HIS A 135 23.77 -1.19 7.19
C HIS A 135 24.47 -0.06 6.41
N GLY A 136 24.00 1.20 6.52
CA GLY A 136 24.63 2.34 5.86
C GLY A 136 24.47 2.37 4.34
N VAL A 137 23.59 1.53 3.78
CA VAL A 137 23.31 1.46 2.33
C VAL A 137 22.41 2.62 1.90
N LEU A 138 21.56 3.12 2.80
CA LEU A 138 20.78 4.34 2.58
C LEU A 138 21.62 5.56 2.93
N SER A 139 21.74 6.49 1.99
CA SER A 139 22.45 7.77 2.13
C SER A 139 21.60 8.82 2.84
#